data_AF-A0A022KV97-F1
#
_entry.id   AF-A0A022KV97-F1
#
_cell.length_a   1.000
_cell.length_b   1.000
_cell.length_c   1.000
_cell.angle_alpha   90.00
_cell.angle_beta   90.00
_cell.angle_gamma   90.00
#
_symmetry.space_group_name_H-M   'P 1'
#
loop_
_entity.id
_entity.type
_entity.pdbx_description
1 polymer ?
#
loop_
_entity_poly.entity_id
_entity_poly.type
_entity_poly.pdbx_seq_one_letter_code
_entity_poly.pdbx_strand_id
1 'polypeptide(L)'
;MSQPPSPSQGQFMPNGRPRPGAPSSAAGSPSQPQYRDYGNPKAYDTSVRPASGLTAARYAPAQIQRPDQAQPQSAWATQTRRVQEVAQHAKEVPVVSIASWLALITLGMATIIVLGLFFLSFVMNSSSSPIWWPATAFLAGVSLLVIFLIILLADRWDPQPIPLLIIAIFWGAAIAAGLSFILNSINGEIFYAFGGEALDAWATPVISAPLVEETTKGLGLVLLMLLARRYFNGPLDGMIYGALIGGGFAFTENIIYYTRILEGAGAFGVVILFVMRGVLNIFGHAIYTSLTGVIMGYVVRKWGTTLGLLSFLVATWPGMFLHAAWNLAASMGGGWGITITMYAAKAFISLLWLIFIVVLIWDEARLTRVRLGDYANQGWLTHEEVDMLGIWRGRREGKNWAAQMGAKPLMKKFIRESADLASMRQRLLADGGNPKVVQLEATLLAKLRSNRESLLAATNY
;
A
#
# COMPACT_ATOMS: atom_id res chain seq x y z
N MET A 1 38.53 38.67 -1.92
CA MET A 1 37.35 37.82 -2.10
C MET A 1 37.70 36.42 -1.63
N SER A 2 37.03 35.91 -0.59
CA SER A 2 37.22 34.54 -0.12
C SER A 2 36.38 33.56 -0.96
N GLN A 3 36.98 32.46 -1.41
CA GLN A 3 36.22 31.33 -1.94
C GLN A 3 35.52 30.59 -0.77
N PRO A 4 34.30 30.06 -0.97
CA PRO A 4 33.73 29.09 -0.03
C PRO A 4 34.49 27.76 -0.14
N PRO A 5 34.67 27.01 0.96
CA PRO A 5 35.23 25.66 0.89
C PRO A 5 34.26 24.72 0.17
N SER A 6 34.78 23.90 -0.76
CA SER A 6 33.99 22.91 -1.49
C SER A 6 33.40 21.86 -0.52
N PRO A 7 32.10 21.50 -0.64
CA PRO A 7 31.52 20.41 0.14
C PRO A 7 32.14 19.06 -0.25
N SER A 8 32.23 18.14 0.71
CA SER A 8 32.99 16.87 0.66
C SER A 8 32.37 15.74 -0.19
N GLN A 9 31.84 16.09 -1.37
CA GLN A 9 31.06 15.21 -2.26
C GLN A 9 31.77 13.92 -2.73
N GLY A 10 33.10 13.81 -2.57
CA GLY A 10 33.86 12.61 -2.94
C GLY A 10 33.76 11.44 -1.96
N GLN A 11 33.59 11.72 -0.66
CA GLN A 11 33.78 10.73 0.43
C GLN A 11 32.52 9.93 0.80
N PHE A 12 31.33 10.42 0.47
CA PHE A 12 30.06 9.82 0.87
C PHE A 12 29.16 9.52 -0.34
N MET A 13 28.42 8.42 -0.27
CA MET A 13 27.36 8.09 -1.22
C MET A 13 26.15 9.04 -1.04
N PRO A 14 25.27 9.21 -2.05
CA PRO A 14 24.15 10.15 -1.99
C PRO A 14 23.12 9.90 -0.87
N ASN A 15 23.15 8.73 -0.24
CA ASN A 15 22.34 8.41 0.94
C ASN A 15 22.96 8.85 2.28
N GLY A 16 24.17 9.43 2.27
CA GLY A 16 24.88 9.92 3.46
C GLY A 16 25.86 8.92 4.09
N ARG A 17 26.15 7.78 3.44
CA ARG A 17 27.06 6.73 3.94
C ARG A 17 28.48 6.89 3.42
N PRO A 18 29.52 6.50 4.18
CA PRO A 18 30.88 6.46 3.67
C PRO A 18 30.97 5.62 2.38
N ARG A 19 31.75 6.11 1.41
CA ARG A 19 32.08 5.36 0.20
C ARG A 19 33.02 4.19 0.58
N PRO A 20 32.89 2.99 0.00
CA PRO A 20 33.83 1.90 0.25
C PRO A 20 35.28 2.35 0.01
N GLY A 21 36.15 2.17 1.01
CA GLY A 21 37.54 2.62 0.97
C GLY A 21 37.78 4.09 1.41
N ALA A 22 36.76 4.85 1.79
CA ALA A 22 36.96 6.19 2.37
C ALA A 22 37.64 6.07 3.76
N PRO A 23 38.67 6.88 4.07
CA PRO A 23 39.33 6.84 5.37
C PRO A 23 38.39 7.32 6.49
N SER A 24 38.39 6.60 7.61
CA SER A 24 37.66 6.99 8.82
C SER A 24 38.18 8.32 9.36
N SER A 25 37.28 9.26 9.67
CA SER A 25 37.62 10.57 10.24
C SER A 25 38.47 10.43 11.51
N ALA A 26 39.54 11.23 11.61
CA ALA A 26 40.47 11.20 12.74
C ALA A 26 39.77 11.48 14.09
N ALA A 27 40.30 10.86 15.16
CA ALA A 27 39.82 11.08 16.52
C ALA A 27 40.05 12.53 16.97
N GLY A 28 39.11 13.11 17.72
CA GLY A 28 39.23 14.46 18.31
C GLY A 28 38.05 15.41 18.02
N SER A 29 37.14 15.07 17.10
CA SER A 29 35.87 15.81 16.97
C SER A 29 34.90 15.52 18.12
N PRO A 30 33.96 16.44 18.46
CA PRO A 30 32.91 16.19 19.44
C PRO A 30 32.16 14.89 19.13
N SER A 31 31.81 14.14 20.19
CA SER A 31 31.40 12.72 20.16
C SER A 31 30.38 12.39 19.05
N GLN A 32 30.88 12.00 17.88
CA GLN A 32 30.02 11.55 16.78
C GLN A 32 29.55 10.11 17.08
N PRO A 33 28.29 9.77 16.80
CA PRO A 33 27.81 8.40 16.95
C PRO A 33 28.65 7.46 16.07
N GLN A 34 29.02 6.29 16.61
CA GLN A 34 29.82 5.32 15.89
C GLN A 34 29.04 4.78 14.68
N TYR A 35 29.51 5.10 13.47
CA TYR A 35 28.84 4.70 12.24
C TYR A 35 28.61 3.18 12.17
N ARG A 36 27.35 2.78 11.98
CA ARG A 36 26.89 1.39 11.84
C ARG A 36 26.24 1.23 10.47
N ASP A 37 26.78 0.37 9.61
CA ASP A 37 26.09 0.06 8.35
C ASP A 37 24.93 -0.90 8.60
N TYR A 38 23.74 -0.49 8.20
CA TYR A 38 22.53 -1.33 8.21
C TYR A 38 22.32 -2.06 6.87
N GLY A 39 23.23 -1.88 5.90
CA GLY A 39 23.14 -2.40 4.54
C GLY A 39 22.15 -1.60 3.67
N ASN A 40 22.26 -1.72 2.34
CA ASN A 40 21.31 -1.09 1.41
C ASN A 40 20.46 -2.18 0.72
N PRO A 41 19.13 -2.07 0.68
CA PRO A 41 18.29 -2.95 -0.13
C PRO A 41 18.58 -2.72 -1.62
N LYS A 42 19.35 -3.62 -2.26
CA LYS A 42 19.70 -3.55 -3.70
C LYS A 42 18.47 -3.32 -4.60
N ALA A 43 17.31 -3.83 -4.19
CA ALA A 43 16.03 -3.60 -4.85
C ALA A 43 15.68 -2.10 -5.00
N TYR A 44 15.95 -1.29 -3.99
CA TYR A 44 15.60 0.14 -3.92
C TYR A 44 16.82 1.06 -3.92
N ASP A 45 17.95 0.59 -4.46
CA ASP A 45 19.12 1.43 -4.63
C ASP A 45 18.85 2.52 -5.68
N THR A 46 18.87 3.78 -5.26
CA THR A 46 18.59 4.95 -6.11
C THR A 46 19.84 5.57 -6.71
N SER A 47 21.04 5.03 -6.42
CA SER A 47 22.29 5.48 -7.03
C SER A 47 22.35 5.22 -8.54
N VAL A 48 21.73 4.13 -9.02
CA VAL A 48 21.64 3.76 -10.43
C VAL A 48 20.31 4.28 -11.00
N ARG A 49 20.23 5.60 -11.21
CA ARG A 49 19.04 6.27 -11.76
C ARG A 49 19.28 6.72 -13.20
N PRO A 50 18.41 6.37 -14.17
CA PRO A 50 18.49 6.89 -15.54
C PRO A 50 17.97 8.33 -15.60
N ALA A 51 18.79 9.28 -15.13
CA ALA A 51 18.53 10.72 -15.20
C ALA A 51 19.62 11.41 -16.00
N SER A 52 19.27 12.02 -17.13
CA SER A 52 20.21 12.84 -17.92
C SER A 52 20.56 14.13 -17.17
N GLY A 53 21.74 14.70 -17.46
CA GLY A 53 22.36 15.76 -16.63
C GLY A 53 21.47 16.97 -16.30
N LEU A 54 20.60 17.39 -17.24
CA LEU A 54 19.65 18.49 -17.04
C LEU A 54 18.58 18.22 -15.96
N THR A 55 18.31 16.95 -15.63
CA THR A 55 17.34 16.56 -14.60
C THR A 55 17.99 16.00 -13.34
N ALA A 56 19.24 15.54 -13.42
CA ALA A 56 19.97 14.91 -12.32
C ALA A 56 20.02 15.80 -11.06
N ALA A 57 20.23 17.12 -11.20
CA ALA A 57 20.24 18.06 -10.07
C ALA A 57 18.88 18.18 -9.37
N ARG A 58 17.77 18.12 -10.12
CA ARG A 58 16.40 18.19 -9.56
C ARG A 58 16.03 16.91 -8.79
N TYR A 59 16.60 15.78 -9.19
CA TYR A 59 16.42 14.48 -8.56
C TYR A 59 17.57 14.08 -7.63
N ALA A 60 18.44 15.04 -7.27
CA ALA A 60 19.48 14.83 -6.28
C ALA A 60 18.85 14.43 -4.93
N PRO A 61 19.34 13.37 -4.28
CA PRO A 61 18.86 12.98 -2.95
C PRO A 61 19.10 14.08 -1.92
N ALA A 62 18.07 14.43 -1.14
CA ALA A 62 18.21 15.35 -0.01
C ALA A 62 19.16 14.74 1.04
N GLN A 63 20.19 15.48 1.45
CA GLN A 63 21.07 15.05 2.53
C GLN A 63 20.35 15.13 3.89
N ILE A 64 20.66 14.23 4.82
CA ILE A 64 20.19 14.34 6.20
C ILE A 64 21.01 15.45 6.85
N GLN A 65 20.36 16.57 7.18
CA GLN A 65 20.97 17.63 7.97
C GLN A 65 21.17 17.12 9.41
N ARG A 66 22.35 17.36 9.99
CA ARG A 66 22.63 17.01 11.39
C ARG A 66 21.81 17.92 12.34
N PRO A 67 21.47 17.45 13.55
CA PRO A 67 20.72 18.27 14.49
C PRO A 67 21.60 19.41 15.04
N ASP A 68 21.07 20.63 15.08
CA ASP A 68 21.76 21.82 15.60
C ASP A 68 21.99 21.79 17.13
N GLN A 69 21.37 20.83 17.82
CA GLN A 69 21.48 20.60 19.26
C GLN A 69 21.62 19.10 19.54
N ALA A 70 22.38 18.77 20.59
CA ALA A 70 22.43 17.40 21.13
C ALA A 70 21.01 16.89 21.41
N GLN A 71 20.71 15.68 20.94
CA GLN A 71 19.40 15.09 21.15
C GLN A 71 19.21 14.69 22.63
N PRO A 72 17.97 14.71 23.14
CA PRO A 72 17.64 14.11 24.42
C PRO A 72 18.11 12.65 24.46
N GLN A 73 18.64 12.19 25.59
CA GLN A 73 19.02 10.78 25.75
C GLN A 73 17.82 9.87 25.53
N SER A 74 18.01 8.67 24.99
CA SER A 74 16.89 7.74 24.85
C SER A 74 16.57 7.10 26.19
N ALA A 75 15.36 7.35 26.68
CA ALA A 75 14.76 6.66 27.83
C ALA A 75 14.80 5.11 27.70
N TRP A 76 14.89 4.59 26.47
CA TRP A 76 15.04 3.18 26.16
C TRP A 76 16.49 2.67 26.29
N ALA A 77 17.49 3.56 26.13
CA ALA A 77 18.90 3.22 26.25
C ALA A 77 19.46 3.40 27.69
N THR A 78 18.92 4.33 28.47
CA THR A 78 19.34 4.62 29.86
C THR A 78 18.28 4.18 30.89
N GLN A 79 18.14 2.87 31.09
CA GLN A 79 17.04 2.26 31.83
C GLN A 79 17.15 2.34 33.38
N THR A 80 17.01 3.53 33.99
CA THR A 80 16.47 3.72 35.38
C THR A 80 16.23 5.20 35.74
N ARG A 81 14.96 5.64 35.96
CA ARG A 81 14.40 6.17 37.26
C ARG A 81 12.87 6.48 37.23
N ARG A 82 12.38 7.62 37.79
CA ARG A 82 10.98 8.09 38.15
C ARG A 82 11.03 9.59 38.61
N VAL A 83 10.04 10.51 38.79
CA VAL A 83 8.53 10.65 38.91
C VAL A 83 8.15 12.18 38.76
N GLN A 84 6.98 12.63 38.22
CA GLN A 84 6.53 14.09 38.14
C GLN A 84 6.60 14.86 36.76
N GLU A 85 5.69 15.64 36.10
CA GLU A 85 4.19 15.74 35.90
C GLU A 85 3.80 16.35 34.50
N VAL A 86 3.06 15.66 33.60
CA VAL A 86 2.35 16.28 32.41
C VAL A 86 1.14 15.48 31.88
N ALA A 87 0.01 16.15 31.59
CA ALA A 87 -1.05 15.68 30.68
C ALA A 87 -1.65 16.84 29.85
N GLN A 88 -2.50 16.50 28.87
CA GLN A 88 -3.25 17.39 27.95
C GLN A 88 -2.46 18.14 26.85
N HIS A 89 -2.88 17.97 25.60
CA HIS A 89 -3.19 19.04 24.63
C HIS A 89 -4.03 18.44 23.49
N ALA A 90 -5.08 19.15 23.06
CA ALA A 90 -5.95 18.69 21.97
C ALA A 90 -5.25 18.84 20.60
N LYS A 91 -5.62 17.99 19.64
CA LYS A 91 -4.95 17.90 18.34
C LYS A 91 -5.79 18.58 17.26
N GLU A 92 -5.32 19.73 16.78
CA GLU A 92 -5.94 20.40 15.63
C GLU A 92 -5.95 19.49 14.38
N VAL A 93 -7.05 19.57 13.64
CA VAL A 93 -7.28 18.76 12.44
C VAL A 93 -6.72 19.52 11.23
N PRO A 94 -5.85 18.91 10.40
CA PRO A 94 -5.20 19.62 9.31
C PRO A 94 -6.20 20.07 8.25
N VAL A 95 -6.12 21.36 7.86
CA VAL A 95 -6.93 21.94 6.79
C VAL A 95 -6.62 21.21 5.47
N VAL A 96 -7.58 20.40 5.01
CA VAL A 96 -7.45 19.64 3.76
C VAL A 96 -7.54 20.59 2.57
N SER A 97 -6.73 20.37 1.53
CA SER A 97 -6.70 21.28 0.38
C SER A 97 -8.05 21.30 -0.36
N ILE A 98 -8.43 22.44 -0.93
CA ILE A 98 -9.68 22.60 -1.69
C ILE A 98 -9.74 21.59 -2.85
N ALA A 99 -8.62 21.30 -3.51
CA ALA A 99 -8.54 20.26 -4.54
C ALA A 99 -8.85 18.85 -4.01
N SER A 100 -8.51 18.54 -2.76
CA SER A 100 -8.88 17.28 -2.10
C SER A 100 -10.39 17.22 -1.80
N TRP A 101 -10.99 18.32 -1.36
CA TRP A 101 -12.44 18.40 -1.14
C TRP A 101 -13.22 18.29 -2.45
N LEU A 102 -12.80 19.01 -3.50
CA LEU A 102 -13.38 18.88 -4.84
C LEU A 102 -13.22 17.46 -5.37
N ALA A 103 -12.05 16.83 -5.23
CA ALA A 103 -11.86 15.43 -5.63
C ALA A 103 -12.76 14.47 -4.84
N LEU A 104 -12.97 14.67 -3.54
CA LEU A 104 -13.90 13.87 -2.72
C LEU A 104 -15.37 14.09 -3.13
N ILE A 105 -15.76 15.31 -3.46
CA ILE A 105 -17.13 15.63 -3.93
C ILE A 105 -17.38 15.03 -5.31
N THR A 106 -16.45 15.19 -6.26
CA THR A 106 -16.53 14.59 -7.59
C THR A 106 -16.52 13.06 -7.52
N LEU A 107 -15.68 12.47 -6.66
CA LEU A 107 -15.68 11.03 -6.40
C LEU A 107 -17.00 10.58 -5.77
N GLY A 108 -17.57 11.35 -4.84
CA GLY A 108 -18.87 11.08 -4.23
C GLY A 108 -20.02 11.10 -5.26
N MET A 109 -20.10 12.14 -6.08
CA MET A 109 -21.09 12.23 -7.17
C MET A 109 -20.90 11.13 -8.21
N ALA A 110 -19.67 10.84 -8.64
CA ALA A 110 -19.38 9.73 -9.54
C ALA A 110 -19.74 8.38 -8.92
N THR A 111 -19.50 8.18 -7.62
CA THR A 111 -19.91 6.96 -6.90
C THR A 111 -21.43 6.84 -6.85
N ILE A 112 -22.17 7.93 -6.56
CA ILE A 112 -23.63 7.94 -6.55
C ILE A 112 -24.21 7.67 -7.95
N ILE A 113 -23.67 8.30 -9.00
CA ILE A 113 -24.11 8.11 -10.38
C ILE A 113 -23.82 6.69 -10.85
N VAL A 114 -22.61 6.16 -10.62
CA VAL A 114 -22.27 4.78 -11.03
C VAL A 114 -23.04 3.76 -10.19
N LEU A 115 -23.23 3.95 -8.88
CA LEU A 115 -24.10 3.07 -8.08
C LEU A 115 -25.56 3.13 -8.55
N GLY A 116 -26.09 4.31 -8.89
CA GLY A 116 -27.46 4.46 -9.38
C GLY A 116 -27.67 3.80 -10.74
N LEU A 117 -26.75 4.03 -11.70
CA LEU A 117 -26.78 3.41 -13.01
C LEU A 117 -26.52 1.89 -12.95
N PHE A 118 -25.59 1.44 -12.11
CA PHE A 118 -25.32 0.02 -11.90
C PHE A 118 -26.52 -0.68 -11.23
N PHE A 119 -27.12 -0.09 -10.19
CA PHE A 119 -28.31 -0.63 -9.54
C PHE A 119 -29.50 -0.69 -10.50
N LEU A 120 -29.76 0.38 -11.26
CA LEU A 120 -30.80 0.40 -12.29
C LEU A 120 -30.56 -0.66 -13.35
N SER A 121 -29.34 -0.75 -13.90
CA SER A 121 -28.97 -1.78 -14.88
C SER A 121 -29.06 -3.20 -14.30
N PHE A 122 -28.68 -3.40 -13.04
CA PHE A 122 -28.77 -4.68 -12.35
C PHE A 122 -30.23 -5.13 -12.19
N VAL A 123 -31.12 -4.24 -11.75
CA VAL A 123 -32.56 -4.49 -11.63
C VAL A 123 -33.17 -4.81 -13.01
N MET A 124 -32.70 -4.17 -14.09
CA MET A 124 -33.21 -4.41 -15.44
C MET A 124 -32.63 -5.66 -16.13
N ASN A 125 -31.42 -6.12 -15.78
CA ASN A 125 -30.67 -7.12 -16.57
C ASN A 125 -30.11 -8.31 -15.76
N SER A 126 -30.32 -8.39 -14.43
CA SER A 126 -29.66 -9.42 -13.60
C SER A 126 -30.51 -10.01 -12.47
N SER A 127 -31.76 -9.59 -12.31
CA SER A 127 -32.74 -10.27 -11.46
C SER A 127 -34.16 -10.06 -11.96
N SER A 128 -34.97 -11.11 -12.00
CA SER A 128 -36.44 -11.00 -12.04
C SER A 128 -37.02 -10.42 -10.73
N SER A 129 -36.33 -10.58 -9.60
CA SER A 129 -36.80 -10.11 -8.29
C SER A 129 -35.70 -9.51 -7.41
N PRO A 130 -35.73 -8.18 -7.14
CA PRO A 130 -34.76 -7.52 -6.25
C PRO A 130 -34.76 -8.00 -4.79
N ILE A 131 -35.78 -8.76 -4.35
CA ILE A 131 -35.95 -9.22 -2.96
C ILE A 131 -34.79 -10.09 -2.46
N TRP A 132 -34.08 -10.77 -3.36
CA TRP A 132 -32.98 -11.67 -3.04
C TRP A 132 -31.65 -10.97 -2.76
N TRP A 133 -31.51 -9.71 -3.15
CA TRP A 133 -30.26 -8.96 -3.05
C TRP A 133 -29.63 -8.94 -1.64
N PRO A 134 -30.38 -8.78 -0.52
CA PRO A 134 -29.78 -8.82 0.82
C PRO A 134 -29.12 -10.16 1.16
N ALA A 135 -29.66 -11.27 0.66
CA ALA A 135 -29.11 -12.61 0.91
C ALA A 135 -27.84 -12.86 0.07
N THR A 136 -27.85 -12.47 -1.21
CA THR A 136 -26.69 -12.64 -2.09
C THR A 136 -25.56 -11.66 -1.76
N ALA A 137 -25.90 -10.44 -1.32
CA ALA A 137 -24.96 -9.47 -0.76
C ALA A 137 -24.37 -9.92 0.58
N PHE A 138 -25.13 -10.60 1.45
CA PHE A 138 -24.58 -11.19 2.67
C PHE A 138 -23.50 -12.23 2.35
N LEU A 139 -23.78 -13.18 1.43
CA LEU A 139 -22.81 -14.21 1.02
C LEU A 139 -21.56 -13.62 0.36
N ALA A 140 -21.72 -12.63 -0.53
CA ALA A 140 -20.59 -11.90 -1.10
C ALA A 140 -19.80 -11.13 -0.02
N GLY A 141 -20.50 -10.56 0.97
CA GLY A 141 -19.94 -9.84 2.11
C GLY A 141 -19.06 -10.70 3.01
N VAL A 142 -19.41 -11.98 3.23
CA VAL A 142 -18.54 -12.94 3.95
C VAL A 142 -17.19 -13.10 3.24
N SER A 143 -17.20 -13.19 1.91
CA SER A 143 -15.97 -13.33 1.10
C SER A 143 -15.09 -12.08 1.21
N LEU A 144 -15.69 -10.89 1.07
CA LEU A 144 -15.02 -9.60 1.24
C LEU A 144 -14.46 -9.42 2.66
N LEU A 145 -15.20 -9.83 3.70
CA LEU A 145 -14.77 -9.71 5.10
C LEU A 145 -13.51 -10.53 5.38
N VAL A 146 -13.39 -11.74 4.84
CA VAL A 146 -12.18 -12.57 4.98
C VAL A 146 -10.97 -11.90 4.33
N ILE A 147 -11.12 -11.36 3.11
CA ILE A 147 -10.07 -10.58 2.43
C ILE A 147 -9.67 -9.37 3.29
N PHE A 148 -10.65 -8.59 3.76
CA PHE A 148 -10.42 -7.40 4.58
C PHE A 148 -9.68 -7.70 5.89
N LEU A 149 -10.05 -8.79 6.59
CA LEU A 149 -9.37 -9.21 7.82
C LEU A 149 -7.92 -9.66 7.59
N ILE A 150 -7.64 -10.36 6.48
CA ILE A 150 -6.27 -10.72 6.07
C ILE A 150 -5.45 -9.47 5.76
N ILE A 151 -6.03 -8.50 5.05
CA ILE A 151 -5.36 -7.24 4.71
C ILE A 151 -5.12 -6.38 5.96
N LEU A 152 -6.06 -6.28 6.90
CA LEU A 152 -5.83 -5.60 8.19
C LEU A 152 -4.72 -6.27 9.04
N LEU A 153 -4.55 -7.59 8.93
CA LEU A 153 -3.46 -8.30 9.59
C LEU A 153 -2.11 -8.00 8.93
N ALA A 154 -2.08 -7.88 7.60
CA ALA A 154 -0.88 -7.53 6.83
C ALA A 154 -0.43 -6.08 7.07
N ASP A 155 -1.37 -5.14 7.05
CA ASP A 155 -1.20 -3.69 7.23
C ASP A 155 -0.66 -3.32 8.64
N ARG A 156 -0.66 -4.27 9.58
CA ARG A 156 -0.28 -4.08 10.98
C ARG A 156 1.16 -3.53 11.21
N TRP A 157 2.05 -3.57 10.20
CA TRP A 157 3.38 -2.95 10.30
C TRP A 157 3.33 -1.42 10.20
N ASP A 158 2.62 -0.88 9.21
CA ASP A 158 2.47 0.57 9.04
C ASP A 158 1.04 0.97 8.65
N PRO A 159 0.06 0.86 9.58
CA PRO A 159 -1.36 0.87 9.25
C PRO A 159 -1.86 2.04 8.38
N GLN A 160 -2.59 1.74 7.32
CA GLN A 160 -3.24 2.76 6.51
C GLN A 160 -4.45 3.37 7.26
N PRO A 161 -4.80 4.64 6.97
CA PRO A 161 -6.01 5.24 7.52
C PRO A 161 -7.26 4.56 6.93
N ILE A 162 -8.13 4.06 7.80
CA ILE A 162 -9.36 3.30 7.46
C ILE A 162 -10.18 3.94 6.31
N PRO A 163 -10.37 5.26 6.22
CA PRO A 163 -11.06 5.87 5.07
C PRO A 163 -10.47 5.52 3.69
N LEU A 164 -9.16 5.33 3.56
CA LEU A 164 -8.55 4.91 2.29
C LEU A 164 -8.79 3.44 1.98
N LEU A 165 -8.85 2.58 3.01
CA LEU A 165 -9.23 1.17 2.85
C LEU A 165 -10.70 1.06 2.42
N ILE A 166 -11.58 1.90 2.98
CA ILE A 166 -12.98 2.03 2.58
C ILE A 166 -13.09 2.54 1.14
N ILE A 167 -12.37 3.62 0.77
CA ILE A 167 -12.35 4.15 -0.61
C ILE A 167 -11.85 3.09 -1.61
N ALA A 168 -10.86 2.27 -1.25
CA ALA A 168 -10.39 1.17 -2.09
C ALA A 168 -11.50 0.13 -2.35
N ILE A 169 -12.22 -0.32 -1.31
CA ILE A 169 -13.36 -1.24 -1.43
C ILE A 169 -14.47 -0.62 -2.29
N PHE A 170 -14.87 0.63 -2.02
CA PHE A 170 -15.93 1.30 -2.78
C PHE A 170 -15.54 1.59 -4.23
N TRP A 171 -14.27 1.90 -4.52
CA TRP A 171 -13.80 2.00 -5.91
C TRP A 171 -14.00 0.68 -6.66
N GLY A 172 -13.63 -0.44 -6.03
CA GLY A 172 -13.87 -1.78 -6.60
C GLY A 172 -15.35 -2.07 -6.80
N ALA A 173 -16.14 -1.94 -5.73
CA ALA A 173 -17.53 -2.37 -5.67
C ALA A 173 -18.50 -1.50 -6.48
N ALA A 174 -18.23 -0.19 -6.58
CA ALA A 174 -19.07 0.74 -7.34
C ALA A 174 -18.45 1.08 -8.70
N ILE A 175 -17.33 1.81 -8.69
CA ILE A 175 -16.82 2.50 -9.87
C ILE A 175 -16.25 1.50 -10.88
N ALA A 176 -15.37 0.60 -10.44
CA ALA A 176 -14.77 -0.40 -11.31
C ALA A 176 -15.83 -1.40 -11.82
N ALA A 177 -16.65 -1.97 -10.94
CA ALA A 177 -17.72 -2.89 -11.32
C ALA A 177 -18.72 -2.27 -12.31
N GLY A 178 -19.21 -1.05 -12.04
CA GLY A 178 -20.18 -0.37 -12.90
C GLY A 178 -19.61 0.04 -14.27
N LEU A 179 -18.39 0.59 -14.31
CA LEU A 179 -17.73 0.92 -15.58
C LEU A 179 -17.41 -0.34 -16.39
N SER A 180 -16.96 -1.40 -15.73
CA SER A 180 -16.67 -2.68 -16.41
C SER A 180 -17.92 -3.37 -16.94
N PHE A 181 -19.05 -3.32 -16.21
CA PHE A 181 -20.32 -3.81 -16.73
C PHE A 181 -20.67 -3.12 -18.05
N ILE A 182 -20.70 -1.78 -18.06
CA ILE A 182 -21.06 -0.98 -19.24
C ILE A 182 -20.12 -1.28 -20.42
N LEU A 183 -18.80 -1.27 -20.18
CA LEU A 183 -17.80 -1.47 -21.23
C LEU A 183 -17.76 -2.91 -21.76
N ASN A 184 -17.93 -3.92 -20.89
CA ASN A 184 -18.02 -5.32 -21.33
C ASN A 184 -19.31 -5.57 -22.13
N SER A 185 -20.45 -4.98 -21.75
CA SER A 185 -21.68 -5.07 -22.56
C SER A 185 -21.51 -4.46 -23.95
N ILE A 186 -20.92 -3.26 -24.05
CA ILE A 186 -20.64 -2.62 -25.35
C ILE A 186 -19.69 -3.48 -26.19
N ASN A 187 -18.65 -4.05 -25.58
CA ASN A 187 -17.71 -4.92 -26.30
C ASN A 187 -18.35 -6.25 -26.74
N GLY A 188 -19.30 -6.80 -25.98
CA GLY A 188 -20.04 -8.00 -26.35
C GLY A 188 -20.92 -7.79 -27.58
N GLU A 189 -21.69 -6.70 -27.63
CA GLU A 189 -22.44 -6.29 -28.83
C GLU A 189 -21.53 -6.13 -30.07
N ILE A 190 -20.32 -5.60 -29.88
CA ILE A 190 -19.32 -5.47 -30.94
C ILE A 190 -18.80 -6.84 -31.40
N PHE A 191 -18.46 -7.76 -30.49
CA PHE A 191 -18.03 -9.11 -30.85
C PHE A 191 -19.15 -9.90 -31.52
N TYR A 192 -20.38 -9.78 -31.05
CA TYR A 192 -21.57 -10.37 -31.67
C TYR A 192 -21.78 -9.84 -33.09
N ALA A 193 -21.64 -8.53 -33.31
CA ALA A 193 -21.74 -7.92 -34.65
C ALA A 193 -20.64 -8.38 -35.63
N PHE A 194 -19.44 -8.73 -35.13
CA PHE A 194 -18.32 -9.19 -35.96
C PHE A 194 -18.23 -10.71 -36.18
N GLY A 195 -18.76 -11.53 -35.25
CA GLY A 195 -18.59 -12.99 -35.29
C GLY A 195 -19.71 -13.81 -34.63
N GLY A 196 -20.84 -13.18 -34.30
CA GLY A 196 -22.00 -13.81 -33.68
C GLY A 196 -21.77 -14.28 -32.24
N GLU A 197 -22.77 -15.02 -31.73
CA GLU A 197 -22.81 -15.56 -30.37
C GLU A 197 -21.54 -16.30 -29.96
N ALA A 198 -20.97 -17.10 -30.87
CA ALA A 198 -19.75 -17.88 -30.61
C ALA A 198 -18.50 -17.00 -30.39
N LEU A 199 -18.42 -15.83 -31.02
CA LEU A 199 -17.31 -14.89 -30.78
C LEU A 199 -17.52 -14.12 -29.48
N ASP A 200 -18.72 -13.60 -29.21
CA ASP A 200 -19.04 -12.91 -27.96
C ASP A 200 -18.83 -13.80 -26.73
N ALA A 201 -19.45 -14.99 -26.72
CA ALA A 201 -19.40 -15.92 -25.59
C ALA A 201 -17.98 -16.38 -25.20
N TRP A 202 -16.99 -16.20 -26.08
CA TRP A 202 -15.58 -16.42 -25.78
C TRP A 202 -14.82 -15.12 -25.56
N ALA A 203 -14.87 -14.16 -26.49
CA ALA A 203 -14.05 -12.95 -26.45
C ALA A 203 -14.45 -11.98 -25.32
N THR A 204 -15.73 -11.88 -24.96
CA THR A 204 -16.19 -11.04 -23.85
C THR A 204 -15.62 -11.52 -22.50
N PRO A 205 -15.79 -12.78 -22.08
CA PRO A 205 -15.21 -13.25 -20.82
C PRO A 205 -13.69 -13.47 -20.88
N VAL A 206 -13.10 -13.91 -22.00
CA VAL A 206 -11.67 -14.26 -22.06
C VAL A 206 -10.76 -13.08 -22.41
N ILE A 207 -11.24 -12.09 -23.17
CA ILE A 207 -10.44 -10.93 -23.63
C ILE A 207 -10.95 -9.62 -23.02
N SER A 208 -12.22 -9.26 -23.20
CA SER A 208 -12.74 -7.97 -22.72
C SER A 208 -12.69 -7.86 -21.21
N ALA A 209 -13.29 -8.80 -20.48
CA ALA A 209 -13.39 -8.71 -19.02
C ALA A 209 -12.02 -8.56 -18.33
N PRO A 210 -10.98 -9.37 -18.63
CA PRO A 210 -9.64 -9.15 -18.08
C PRO A 210 -9.04 -7.77 -18.41
N LEU A 211 -9.15 -7.31 -19.66
CA LEU A 211 -8.57 -6.03 -20.08
C LEU A 211 -9.30 -4.83 -19.46
N VAL A 212 -10.63 -4.81 -19.55
CA VAL A 212 -11.49 -3.75 -19.05
C VAL A 212 -11.43 -3.70 -17.53
N GLU A 213 -11.60 -4.83 -16.84
CA GLU A 213 -11.70 -4.86 -15.39
C GLU A 213 -10.39 -4.59 -14.67
N GLU A 214 -9.26 -5.20 -15.05
CA GLU A 214 -8.00 -4.89 -14.36
C GLU A 214 -7.53 -3.45 -14.65
N THR A 215 -8.00 -2.84 -15.74
CA THR A 215 -7.84 -1.41 -16.00
C THR A 215 -8.73 -0.57 -15.08
N THR A 216 -10.05 -0.80 -15.00
CA THR A 216 -10.95 0.00 -14.14
C THR A 216 -10.64 -0.17 -12.66
N LYS A 217 -10.31 -1.38 -12.21
CA LYS A 217 -9.77 -1.68 -10.88
C LYS A 217 -8.46 -0.92 -10.66
N GLY A 218 -7.51 -1.05 -11.59
CA GLY A 218 -6.19 -0.42 -11.50
C GLY A 218 -6.21 1.12 -11.50
N LEU A 219 -7.19 1.76 -12.14
CA LEU A 219 -7.39 3.22 -12.05
C LEU A 219 -7.64 3.71 -10.61
N GLY A 220 -8.16 2.85 -9.72
CA GLY A 220 -8.28 3.16 -8.29
C GLY A 220 -6.94 3.27 -7.58
N LEU A 221 -5.94 2.49 -8.00
CA LEU A 221 -4.55 2.61 -7.53
C LEU A 221 -3.92 3.92 -8.02
N VAL A 222 -4.20 4.31 -9.27
CA VAL A 222 -3.78 5.62 -9.81
C VAL A 222 -4.40 6.77 -9.01
N LEU A 223 -5.71 6.70 -8.73
CA LEU A 223 -6.40 7.71 -7.90
C LEU A 223 -5.81 7.80 -6.49
N LEU A 224 -5.62 6.67 -5.80
CA LEU A 224 -5.02 6.63 -4.45
C LEU A 224 -3.57 7.13 -4.47
N MET A 225 -2.79 6.80 -5.49
CA MET A 225 -1.43 7.29 -5.66
C MET A 225 -1.37 8.80 -5.91
N LEU A 226 -2.39 9.40 -6.56
CA LEU A 226 -2.50 10.85 -6.78
C LEU A 226 -3.01 11.59 -5.52
N LEU A 227 -4.17 11.21 -4.99
CA LEU A 227 -4.84 11.91 -3.88
C LEU A 227 -4.20 11.62 -2.52
N ALA A 228 -3.74 10.39 -2.31
CA ALA A 228 -3.27 9.88 -1.03
C ALA A 228 -1.79 9.47 -1.06
N ARG A 229 -0.97 10.07 -1.94
CA ARG A 229 0.46 9.76 -2.17
C ARG A 229 1.32 9.51 -0.92
N ARG A 230 1.02 10.15 0.23
CA ARG A 230 1.70 9.93 1.53
C ARG A 230 1.53 8.50 2.08
N TYR A 231 0.48 7.81 1.66
CA TYR A 231 0.10 6.45 2.08
C TYR A 231 0.37 5.41 0.98
N PHE A 232 0.97 5.82 -0.16
CA PHE A 232 1.33 4.95 -1.27
C PHE A 232 2.84 5.07 -1.51
N ASN A 233 3.63 4.34 -0.72
CA ASN A 233 5.08 4.45 -0.59
C ASN A 233 5.84 3.18 -1.00
N GLY A 234 5.14 2.07 -1.25
CA GLY A 234 5.77 0.79 -1.55
C GLY A 234 4.86 -0.31 -2.08
N PRO A 235 5.47 -1.49 -2.37
CA PRO A 235 4.75 -2.66 -2.86
C PRO A 235 3.67 -3.15 -1.89
N LEU A 236 3.90 -3.04 -0.58
CA LEU A 236 2.94 -3.48 0.44
C LEU A 236 1.68 -2.60 0.44
N ASP A 237 1.83 -1.27 0.41
CA ASP A 237 0.68 -0.34 0.31
C ASP A 237 -0.13 -0.61 -0.97
N GLY A 238 0.56 -0.78 -2.10
CA GLY A 238 -0.07 -1.11 -3.38
C GLY A 238 -0.78 -2.46 -3.37
N MET A 239 -0.19 -3.49 -2.75
CA MET A 239 -0.82 -4.79 -2.53
C MET A 239 -2.09 -4.66 -1.68
N ILE A 240 -2.03 -3.91 -0.57
CA ILE A 240 -3.15 -3.66 0.35
C ILE A 240 -4.32 -2.99 -0.40
N TYR A 241 -4.07 -1.89 -1.10
CA TYR A 241 -5.13 -1.20 -1.84
C TYR A 241 -5.64 -2.02 -3.03
N GLY A 242 -4.75 -2.71 -3.77
CA GLY A 242 -5.14 -3.51 -4.92
C GLY A 242 -5.98 -4.73 -4.53
N ALA A 243 -5.64 -5.39 -3.42
CA ALA A 243 -6.42 -6.49 -2.87
C ALA A 243 -7.83 -6.05 -2.42
N LEU A 244 -7.97 -4.84 -1.86
CA LEU A 244 -9.26 -4.29 -1.43
C LEU A 244 -10.11 -3.79 -2.61
N ILE A 245 -9.50 -3.21 -3.65
CA ILE A 245 -10.20 -2.90 -4.89
C ILE A 245 -10.69 -4.18 -5.57
N GLY A 246 -9.82 -5.19 -5.71
CA GLY A 246 -10.18 -6.50 -6.26
C GLY A 246 -11.27 -7.20 -5.44
N GLY A 247 -11.17 -7.18 -4.11
CA GLY A 247 -12.19 -7.72 -3.21
C GLY A 247 -13.53 -6.98 -3.28
N GLY A 248 -13.50 -5.64 -3.37
CA GLY A 248 -14.71 -4.83 -3.56
C GLY A 248 -15.39 -5.13 -4.89
N PHE A 249 -14.62 -5.26 -5.97
CA PHE A 249 -15.16 -5.69 -7.26
C PHE A 249 -15.77 -7.10 -7.16
N ALA A 250 -15.05 -8.04 -6.55
CA ALA A 250 -15.51 -9.42 -6.35
C ALA A 250 -16.80 -9.51 -5.52
N PHE A 251 -17.04 -8.58 -4.59
CA PHE A 251 -18.29 -8.48 -3.85
C PHE A 251 -19.47 -8.20 -4.80
N THR A 252 -19.37 -7.14 -5.60
CA THR A 252 -20.43 -6.75 -6.55
C THR A 252 -20.62 -7.79 -7.66
N GLU A 253 -19.53 -8.34 -8.19
CA GLU A 253 -19.59 -9.39 -9.21
C GLU A 253 -20.25 -10.67 -8.68
N ASN A 254 -19.87 -11.13 -7.48
CA ASN A 254 -20.48 -12.34 -6.89
C ASN A 254 -21.96 -12.15 -6.55
N ILE A 255 -22.43 -10.94 -6.23
CA ILE A 255 -23.89 -10.66 -6.12
C ILE A 255 -24.61 -10.98 -7.42
N ILE A 256 -24.05 -10.63 -8.58
CA ILE A 256 -24.64 -10.94 -9.90
C ILE A 256 -24.71 -12.46 -10.09
N TYR A 257 -23.60 -13.17 -9.87
CA TYR A 257 -23.54 -14.61 -10.03
C TYR A 257 -24.47 -15.36 -9.06
N TYR A 258 -24.53 -14.96 -7.80
CA TYR A 258 -25.38 -15.59 -6.78
C TYR A 258 -26.86 -15.31 -7.02
N THR A 259 -27.25 -14.11 -7.47
CA THR A 259 -28.66 -13.82 -7.79
C THR A 259 -29.11 -14.60 -9.02
N ARG A 260 -28.32 -14.63 -10.10
CA ARG A 260 -28.65 -15.40 -11.32
C ARG A 260 -28.81 -16.90 -11.06
N ILE A 261 -27.91 -17.52 -10.27
CA ILE A 261 -28.02 -18.95 -9.94
C ILE A 261 -29.15 -19.25 -8.95
N LEU A 262 -29.56 -18.29 -8.10
CA LEU A 262 -30.71 -18.43 -7.23
C LEU A 262 -32.02 -18.50 -8.03
N GLU A 263 -32.17 -17.65 -9.04
CA GLU A 263 -33.35 -17.63 -9.90
C GLU A 263 -33.40 -18.86 -10.83
N GLY A 264 -32.25 -19.30 -11.38
CA GLY A 264 -32.19 -20.44 -12.29
C GLY A 264 -32.12 -21.83 -11.63
N ALA A 265 -31.54 -21.95 -10.42
CA ALA A 265 -31.24 -23.25 -9.78
C ALA A 265 -31.50 -23.29 -8.26
N GLY A 266 -32.14 -22.25 -7.71
CA GLY A 266 -32.54 -22.19 -6.31
C GLY A 266 -31.37 -22.10 -5.31
N ALA A 267 -31.70 -22.17 -4.02
CA ALA A 267 -30.72 -21.99 -2.94
C ALA A 267 -29.57 -23.02 -2.97
N PHE A 268 -29.80 -24.24 -3.46
CA PHE A 268 -28.74 -25.25 -3.60
C PHE A 268 -27.70 -24.87 -4.64
N GLY A 269 -28.13 -24.30 -5.78
CA GLY A 269 -27.24 -23.73 -6.79
C GLY A 269 -26.39 -22.58 -6.23
N VAL A 270 -26.97 -21.72 -5.39
CA VAL A 270 -26.24 -20.66 -4.69
C VAL A 270 -25.17 -21.22 -3.75
N VAL A 271 -25.48 -22.26 -2.96
CA VAL A 271 -24.52 -22.87 -2.03
C VAL A 271 -23.32 -23.46 -2.78
N ILE A 272 -23.56 -24.17 -3.89
CA ILE A 272 -22.47 -24.69 -4.74
C ILE A 272 -21.63 -23.53 -5.30
N LEU A 273 -22.28 -22.51 -5.88
CA LEU A 273 -21.56 -21.40 -6.50
C LEU A 273 -20.82 -20.53 -5.47
N PHE A 274 -21.33 -20.41 -4.25
CA PHE A 274 -20.65 -19.76 -3.12
C PHE A 274 -19.40 -20.54 -2.69
N VAL A 275 -19.46 -21.87 -2.60
CA VAL A 275 -18.26 -22.68 -2.33
C VAL A 275 -17.24 -22.51 -3.46
N MET A 276 -17.66 -22.60 -4.72
CA MET A 276 -16.74 -22.52 -5.86
C MET A 276 -16.14 -21.11 -6.06
N ARG A 277 -16.95 -20.05 -6.02
CA ARG A 277 -16.48 -18.66 -6.22
C ARG A 277 -16.02 -18.00 -4.92
N GLY A 278 -16.88 -17.98 -3.91
CA GLY A 278 -16.68 -17.25 -2.65
C GLY A 278 -15.70 -17.88 -1.67
N VAL A 279 -15.45 -19.20 -1.76
CA VAL A 279 -14.49 -19.90 -0.91
C VAL A 279 -13.26 -20.36 -1.69
N LEU A 280 -13.43 -21.20 -2.72
CA LEU A 280 -12.29 -21.81 -3.44
C LEU A 280 -11.57 -20.83 -4.39
N ASN A 281 -12.27 -19.82 -4.92
CA ASN A 281 -11.68 -18.72 -5.71
C ASN A 281 -11.68 -17.37 -4.95
N ILE A 282 -11.75 -17.38 -3.61
CA ILE A 282 -11.94 -16.16 -2.79
C ILE A 282 -10.93 -15.04 -3.09
N PHE A 283 -9.66 -15.38 -3.32
CA PHE A 283 -8.60 -14.42 -3.62
C PHE A 283 -8.54 -14.01 -5.10
N GLY A 284 -9.48 -14.47 -5.93
CA GLY A 284 -9.68 -14.22 -7.36
C GLY A 284 -9.09 -12.89 -7.86
N HIS A 285 -9.92 -11.86 -7.81
CA HIS A 285 -9.62 -10.48 -8.23
C HIS A 285 -8.63 -9.76 -7.28
N ALA A 286 -8.61 -10.13 -6.00
CA ALA A 286 -7.69 -9.55 -5.03
C ALA A 286 -6.22 -9.80 -5.43
N ILE A 287 -5.90 -10.99 -5.93
CA ILE A 287 -4.58 -11.31 -6.50
C ILE A 287 -4.32 -10.43 -7.73
N TYR A 288 -5.21 -10.46 -8.73
CA TYR A 288 -4.99 -9.82 -10.03
C TYR A 288 -4.68 -8.32 -9.90
N THR A 289 -5.54 -7.57 -9.18
CA THR A 289 -5.36 -6.13 -8.98
C THR A 289 -4.22 -5.82 -8.00
N SER A 290 -3.91 -6.70 -7.04
CA SER A 290 -2.74 -6.50 -6.15
C SER A 290 -1.40 -6.54 -6.90
N LEU A 291 -1.29 -7.28 -8.02
CA LEU A 291 -0.06 -7.29 -8.83
C LEU A 291 0.20 -5.92 -9.47
N THR A 292 -0.85 -5.27 -9.98
CA THR A 292 -0.81 -3.87 -10.44
C THR A 292 -0.29 -2.95 -9.34
N GLY A 293 -0.83 -3.09 -8.12
CA GLY A 293 -0.44 -2.29 -6.96
C GLY A 293 1.00 -2.54 -6.52
N VAL A 294 1.44 -3.79 -6.47
CA VAL A 294 2.82 -4.19 -6.15
C VAL A 294 3.83 -3.56 -7.12
N ILE A 295 3.54 -3.61 -8.42
CA ILE A 295 4.43 -3.07 -9.46
C ILE A 295 4.49 -1.54 -9.35
N MET A 296 3.34 -0.86 -9.30
CA MET A 296 3.28 0.60 -9.10
C MET A 296 4.00 1.02 -7.80
N GLY A 297 3.80 0.25 -6.72
CA GLY A 297 4.42 0.43 -5.41
C GLY A 297 5.94 0.25 -5.42
N TYR A 298 6.46 -0.73 -6.14
CA TYR A 298 7.90 -0.93 -6.36
C TYR A 298 8.51 0.23 -7.16
N VAL A 299 7.85 0.61 -8.25
CA VAL A 299 8.33 1.67 -9.16
C VAL A 299 8.33 3.03 -8.46
N VAL A 300 7.28 3.41 -7.71
CA VAL A 300 7.28 4.67 -6.94
C VAL A 300 8.36 4.68 -5.86
N ARG A 301 8.56 3.55 -5.16
CA ARG A 301 9.57 3.41 -4.10
C ARG A 301 11.00 3.57 -4.60
N LYS A 302 11.27 3.11 -5.82
CA LYS A 302 12.62 3.10 -6.43
C LYS A 302 12.90 4.33 -7.29
N TRP A 303 11.93 4.74 -8.10
CA TRP A 303 12.13 5.69 -9.20
C TRP A 303 11.22 6.92 -9.13
N GLY A 304 10.38 7.03 -8.09
CA GLY A 304 9.59 8.22 -7.79
C GLY A 304 8.22 8.27 -8.46
N THR A 305 7.45 9.29 -8.09
CA THR A 305 6.00 9.40 -8.32
C THR A 305 5.64 9.37 -9.81
N THR A 306 6.35 10.11 -10.66
CA THR A 306 6.04 10.17 -12.11
C THR A 306 6.18 8.81 -12.78
N LEU A 307 7.25 8.06 -12.47
CA LEU A 307 7.47 6.75 -13.07
C LEU A 307 6.51 5.70 -12.47
N GLY A 308 6.18 5.79 -11.17
CA GLY A 308 5.16 4.93 -10.58
C GLY A 308 3.78 5.10 -11.23
N LEU A 309 3.37 6.33 -11.55
CA LEU A 309 2.15 6.59 -12.33
C LEU A 309 2.23 6.02 -13.75
N LEU A 310 3.33 6.28 -14.47
CA LEU A 310 3.52 5.76 -15.84
C LEU A 310 3.58 4.23 -15.91
N SER A 311 4.05 3.56 -14.84
CA SER A 311 4.10 2.10 -14.79
C SER A 311 2.73 1.42 -14.82
N PHE A 312 1.63 2.15 -14.52
CA PHE A 312 0.26 1.65 -14.63
C PHE A 312 0.00 0.95 -15.98
N LEU A 313 0.52 1.50 -17.08
CA LEU A 313 0.33 1.01 -18.45
C LEU A 313 0.84 -0.43 -18.69
N VAL A 314 1.75 -0.93 -17.84
CA VAL A 314 2.32 -2.28 -17.90
C VAL A 314 2.10 -3.08 -16.62
N ALA A 315 1.81 -2.41 -15.50
CA ALA A 315 1.58 -3.03 -14.19
C ALA A 315 0.30 -3.87 -14.17
N THR A 316 -0.70 -3.53 -15.00
CA THR A 316 -1.96 -4.30 -15.12
C THR A 316 -1.78 -5.65 -15.80
N TRP A 317 -0.76 -5.82 -16.67
CA TRP A 317 -0.66 -6.98 -17.56
C TRP A 317 -0.59 -8.32 -16.81
N PRO A 318 0.16 -8.50 -15.71
CA PRO A 318 0.16 -9.76 -14.96
C PRO A 318 -1.19 -10.09 -14.32
N GLY A 319 -1.97 -9.07 -13.93
CA GLY A 319 -3.35 -9.24 -13.48
C GLY A 319 -4.26 -9.68 -14.63
N MET A 320 -4.19 -8.98 -15.77
CA MET A 320 -4.93 -9.30 -16.99
C MET A 320 -4.65 -10.73 -17.48
N PHE A 321 -3.38 -11.16 -17.52
CA PHE A 321 -3.02 -12.52 -17.96
C PHE A 321 -3.51 -13.61 -17.01
N LEU A 322 -3.42 -13.42 -15.69
CA LEU A 322 -3.94 -14.40 -14.73
C LEU A 322 -5.48 -14.46 -14.73
N HIS A 323 -6.15 -13.33 -14.95
CA HIS A 323 -7.60 -13.27 -15.08
C HIS A 323 -8.06 -13.93 -16.40
N ALA A 324 -7.42 -13.61 -17.53
CA ALA A 324 -7.70 -14.26 -18.82
C ALA A 324 -7.45 -15.78 -18.78
N ALA A 325 -6.37 -16.23 -18.14
CA ALA A 325 -6.07 -17.64 -17.96
C ALA A 325 -7.13 -18.36 -17.11
N TRP A 326 -7.65 -17.72 -16.06
CA TRP A 326 -8.76 -18.24 -15.25
C TRP A 326 -10.06 -18.33 -16.05
N ASN A 327 -10.42 -17.29 -16.79
CA ASN A 327 -11.65 -17.27 -17.59
C ASN A 327 -11.59 -18.26 -18.77
N LEU A 328 -10.43 -18.38 -19.43
CA LEU A 328 -10.21 -19.38 -20.47
C LEU A 328 -10.35 -20.81 -19.91
N ALA A 329 -9.68 -21.12 -18.79
CA ALA A 329 -9.76 -22.43 -18.16
C ALA A 329 -11.20 -22.77 -17.72
N ALA A 330 -11.96 -21.78 -17.24
CA ALA A 330 -13.38 -21.95 -16.93
C ALA A 330 -14.25 -22.18 -18.18
N SER A 331 -13.95 -21.51 -19.31
CA SER A 331 -14.70 -21.68 -20.57
C SER A 331 -14.42 -22.99 -21.31
N MET A 332 -13.24 -23.60 -21.12
CA MET A 332 -12.84 -24.83 -21.83
C MET A 332 -13.61 -26.10 -21.39
N GLY A 333 -14.25 -26.09 -20.22
CA GLY A 333 -14.99 -27.24 -19.70
C GLY A 333 -14.10 -28.45 -19.40
N GLY A 334 -14.44 -29.62 -19.94
CA GLY A 334 -13.62 -30.85 -19.85
C GLY A 334 -13.73 -31.66 -18.55
N GLY A 335 -14.74 -31.39 -17.72
CA GLY A 335 -15.10 -32.24 -16.57
C GLY A 335 -14.10 -32.21 -15.39
N TRP A 336 -14.32 -33.12 -14.44
CA TRP A 336 -13.69 -33.09 -13.11
C TRP A 336 -12.15 -32.97 -13.12
N GLY A 337 -11.46 -33.61 -14.07
CA GLY A 337 -10.00 -33.53 -14.18
C GLY A 337 -9.48 -32.11 -14.43
N ILE A 338 -10.10 -31.39 -15.37
CA ILE A 338 -9.75 -29.98 -15.65
C ILE A 338 -10.20 -29.09 -14.50
N THR A 339 -11.41 -29.30 -13.96
CA THR A 339 -11.92 -28.53 -12.82
C THR A 339 -11.00 -28.62 -11.60
N ILE A 340 -10.60 -29.85 -11.20
CA ILE A 340 -9.68 -30.08 -10.07
C ILE A 340 -8.33 -29.42 -10.34
N THR A 341 -7.79 -29.56 -11.55
CA THR A 341 -6.50 -28.94 -11.94
C THR A 341 -6.56 -27.41 -11.85
N MET A 342 -7.64 -26.80 -12.33
CA MET A 342 -7.85 -25.35 -12.28
C MET A 342 -7.93 -24.82 -10.84
N TYR A 343 -8.71 -25.47 -9.96
CA TYR A 343 -8.81 -25.08 -8.55
C TYR A 343 -7.52 -25.37 -7.76
N ALA A 344 -6.80 -26.45 -8.07
CA ALA A 344 -5.48 -26.72 -7.47
C ALA A 344 -4.45 -25.66 -7.86
N ALA A 345 -4.41 -25.24 -9.14
CA ALA A 345 -3.58 -24.14 -9.60
C ALA A 345 -3.95 -22.81 -8.90
N LYS A 346 -5.25 -22.51 -8.75
CA LYS A 346 -5.70 -21.30 -8.04
C LYS A 346 -5.34 -21.32 -6.55
N ALA A 347 -5.46 -22.48 -5.89
CA ALA A 347 -5.03 -22.66 -4.50
C ALA A 347 -3.53 -22.44 -4.34
N PHE A 348 -2.70 -22.96 -5.26
CA PHE A 348 -1.27 -22.74 -5.28
C PHE A 348 -0.89 -21.27 -5.50
N ILE A 349 -1.50 -20.59 -6.47
CA ILE A 349 -1.29 -19.14 -6.70
C ILE A 349 -1.72 -18.32 -5.47
N SER A 350 -2.80 -18.71 -4.79
CA SER A 350 -3.27 -18.07 -3.56
C SER A 350 -2.29 -18.28 -2.40
N LEU A 351 -1.70 -19.46 -2.25
CA LEU A 351 -0.64 -19.74 -1.28
C LEU A 351 0.61 -18.89 -1.55
N LEU A 352 1.05 -18.80 -2.82
CA LEU A 352 2.17 -17.94 -3.21
C LEU A 352 1.89 -16.46 -2.89
N TRP A 353 0.66 -15.98 -3.11
CA TRP A 353 0.25 -14.62 -2.77
C TRP A 353 0.25 -14.35 -1.26
N LEU A 354 -0.24 -15.29 -0.44
CA LEU A 354 -0.18 -15.21 1.03
C LEU A 354 1.26 -15.22 1.55
N ILE A 355 2.15 -16.03 0.95
CA ILE A 355 3.59 -16.00 1.25
C ILE A 355 4.20 -14.64 0.84
N PHE A 356 3.80 -14.10 -0.32
CA PHE A 356 4.31 -12.82 -0.82
C PHE A 356 3.91 -11.63 0.05
N ILE A 357 2.69 -11.63 0.63
CA ILE A 357 2.30 -10.69 1.69
C ILE A 357 3.33 -10.68 2.83
N VAL A 358 3.71 -11.87 3.34
CA VAL A 358 4.67 -11.99 4.45
C VAL A 358 6.07 -11.52 4.05
N VAL A 359 6.50 -11.79 2.81
CA VAL A 359 7.77 -11.30 2.26
C VAL A 359 7.79 -9.77 2.16
N LEU A 360 6.70 -9.14 1.70
CA LEU A 360 6.61 -7.68 1.62
C LEU A 360 6.57 -7.02 3.01
N ILE A 361 5.90 -7.61 4.00
CA ILE A 361 5.94 -7.14 5.40
C ILE A 361 7.36 -7.22 5.98
N TRP A 362 8.11 -8.28 5.65
CA TRP A 362 9.50 -8.42 6.09
C TRP A 362 10.43 -7.40 5.42
N ASP A 363 10.27 -7.16 4.12
CA ASP A 363 11.03 -6.15 3.40
C ASP A 363 10.69 -4.73 3.88
N GLU A 364 9.43 -4.43 4.18
CA GLU A 364 8.99 -3.16 4.76
C GLU A 364 9.65 -2.90 6.12
N ALA A 365 9.67 -3.91 7.00
CA ALA A 365 10.34 -3.81 8.30
C ALA A 365 11.86 -3.63 8.15
N ARG A 366 12.48 -4.37 7.23
CA ARG A 366 13.90 -4.26 6.92
C ARG A 366 14.26 -2.87 6.37
N LEU A 367 13.49 -2.35 5.41
CA LEU A 367 13.66 -1.00 4.86
C LEU A 367 13.46 0.08 5.94
N THR A 368 12.46 -0.09 6.80
CA THR A 368 12.22 0.79 7.96
C THR A 368 13.47 0.87 8.83
N ARG A 369 14.02 -0.27 9.27
CA ARG A 369 15.24 -0.33 10.09
C ARG A 369 16.44 0.32 9.39
N VAL A 370 16.62 0.06 8.10
CA VAL A 370 17.71 0.66 7.30
C VAL A 370 17.61 2.19 7.27
N ARG A 371 16.43 2.74 7.00
CA ARG A 371 16.23 4.19 6.87
C ARG A 371 16.31 4.91 8.22
N LEU A 372 15.87 4.27 9.31
CA LEU A 372 16.12 4.77 10.67
C LEU A 372 17.61 4.73 11.03
N GLY A 373 18.34 3.71 10.56
CA GLY A 373 19.80 3.63 10.67
C GLY A 373 20.53 4.80 10.00
N ASP A 374 20.06 5.25 8.83
CA ASP A 374 20.62 6.43 8.14
C ASP A 374 20.52 7.71 9.02
N TYR A 375 19.47 7.85 9.86
CA TYR A 375 19.33 8.97 10.82
C TYR A 375 20.15 8.78 12.11
N ALA A 376 20.29 7.56 12.63
CA ALA A 376 21.11 7.28 13.81
C ALA A 376 22.59 7.61 13.55
N ASN A 377 23.09 7.27 12.36
CA ASN A 377 24.41 7.64 11.87
C ASN A 377 24.64 9.18 11.75
N GLN A 378 23.59 10.01 11.93
CA GLN A 378 23.66 11.47 11.99
C GLN A 378 23.24 12.05 13.35
N GLY A 379 23.05 11.21 14.38
CA GLY A 379 22.80 11.63 15.76
C GLY A 379 21.34 11.97 16.10
N TRP A 380 20.38 11.72 15.21
CA TRP A 380 18.95 11.97 15.48
C TRP A 380 18.29 10.86 16.32
N LEU A 381 18.79 9.63 16.22
CA LEU A 381 18.33 8.43 16.92
C LEU A 381 19.53 7.69 17.52
N THR A 382 19.32 6.87 18.55
CA THR A 382 20.34 5.90 19.00
C THR A 382 20.23 4.59 18.21
N HIS A 383 21.28 3.76 18.19
CA HIS A 383 21.24 2.48 17.46
C HIS A 383 20.30 1.46 18.10
N GLU A 384 20.07 1.59 19.41
CA GLU A 384 19.15 0.82 20.24
C GLU A 384 17.70 1.23 19.95
N GLU A 385 17.44 2.52 19.70
CA GLU A 385 16.15 2.99 19.19
C GLU A 385 15.88 2.46 17.78
N VAL A 386 16.87 2.44 16.88
CA VAL A 386 16.70 1.83 15.55
C VAL A 386 16.37 0.35 15.64
N ASP A 387 16.97 -0.38 16.58
CA ASP A 387 16.70 -1.79 16.80
C ASP A 387 15.39 -2.04 17.58
N MET A 388 14.89 -1.07 18.35
CA MET A 388 13.54 -1.09 18.93
C MET A 388 12.46 -0.80 17.87
N LEU A 389 12.64 0.27 17.09
CA LEU A 389 11.68 0.77 16.10
C LEU A 389 11.66 -0.07 14.81
N GLY A 390 12.77 -0.71 14.46
CA GLY A 390 12.99 -1.39 13.18
C GLY A 390 12.60 -2.86 13.12
N ILE A 391 12.19 -3.50 14.24
CA ILE A 391 11.70 -4.89 14.23
C ILE A 391 10.45 -5.10 15.08
N TRP A 392 9.65 -6.11 14.69
CA TRP A 392 8.41 -6.50 15.38
C TRP A 392 8.57 -6.76 16.87
N ARG A 393 9.66 -7.43 17.26
CA ARG A 393 9.96 -7.76 18.66
C ARG A 393 10.26 -6.50 19.48
N GLY A 394 11.19 -5.66 19.02
CA GLY A 394 11.50 -4.37 19.64
C GLY A 394 10.27 -3.48 19.80
N ARG A 395 9.45 -3.34 18.75
CA ARG A 395 8.18 -2.59 18.82
C ARG A 395 7.22 -3.15 19.88
N ARG A 396 7.18 -4.48 20.08
CA ARG A 396 6.36 -5.12 21.14
C ARG A 396 6.94 -4.84 22.52
N GLU A 397 8.24 -4.97 22.69
CA GLU A 397 8.95 -4.75 23.96
C GLU A 397 8.86 -3.29 24.40
N GLY A 398 9.13 -2.33 23.52
CA GLY A 398 8.93 -0.89 23.79
C GLY A 398 7.48 -0.53 24.13
N LYS A 399 6.49 -1.12 23.46
CA LYS A 399 5.06 -0.95 23.80
C LYS A 399 4.65 -1.60 25.12
N ASN A 400 5.38 -2.61 25.60
CA ASN A 400 5.13 -3.26 26.89
C ASN A 400 5.78 -2.44 28.03
N TRP A 401 7.04 -2.04 27.86
CA TRP A 401 7.76 -1.13 28.74
C TRP A 401 6.99 0.19 28.94
N ALA A 402 6.59 0.85 27.84
CA ALA A 402 5.75 2.06 27.92
C ALA A 402 4.36 1.81 28.53
N ALA A 403 3.87 0.56 28.59
CA ALA A 403 2.62 0.25 29.27
C ALA A 403 2.78 0.12 30.80
N GLN A 404 3.99 -0.17 31.30
CA GLN A 404 4.29 -0.23 32.74
C GLN A 404 4.30 1.17 33.38
N MET A 405 4.39 2.23 32.57
CA MET A 405 4.47 3.64 32.99
C MET A 405 3.37 4.51 32.36
N GLY A 406 2.24 3.90 31.95
CA GLY A 406 1.10 4.61 31.31
C GLY A 406 1.34 5.12 29.88
N ALA A 407 2.59 5.43 29.50
CA ALA A 407 3.04 6.01 28.22
C ALA A 407 2.75 5.20 26.93
N LYS A 408 1.98 4.12 26.99
CA LYS A 408 1.63 3.25 25.85
C LYS A 408 1.07 4.00 24.62
N PRO A 409 0.22 5.04 24.75
CA PRO A 409 -0.23 5.84 23.61
C PRO A 409 0.89 6.66 22.97
N LEU A 410 1.79 7.22 23.79
CA LEU A 410 2.93 8.01 23.35
C LEU A 410 3.96 7.15 22.62
N MET A 411 4.26 5.94 23.12
CA MET A 411 5.10 4.97 22.41
C MET A 411 4.48 4.50 21.09
N LYS A 412 3.15 4.33 21.01
CA LYS A 412 2.47 4.10 19.71
C LYS A 412 2.71 5.26 18.74
N LYS A 413 2.59 6.52 19.20
CA LYS A 413 2.86 7.73 18.40
C LYS A 413 4.31 7.78 17.94
N PHE A 414 5.28 7.54 18.82
CA PHE A 414 6.71 7.52 18.51
C PHE A 414 7.08 6.44 17.48
N ILE A 415 6.55 5.22 17.63
CA ILE A 415 6.71 4.13 16.64
C ILE A 415 6.14 4.54 15.28
N ARG A 416 4.94 5.15 15.23
CA ARG A 416 4.32 5.55 13.97
C ARG A 416 5.05 6.72 13.30
N GLU A 417 5.38 7.77 14.04
CA GLU A 417 6.09 8.93 13.48
C GLU A 417 7.51 8.55 13.02
N SER A 418 8.10 7.48 13.57
CA SER A 418 9.34 6.88 13.08
C SER A 418 9.15 6.10 11.77
N ALA A 419 8.05 5.34 11.63
CA ALA A 419 7.71 4.67 10.37
C ALA A 419 7.43 5.68 9.25
N ASP A 420 6.63 6.71 9.54
CA ASP A 420 6.40 7.88 8.67
C ASP A 420 7.72 8.54 8.24
N LEU A 421 8.68 8.73 9.16
CA LEU A 421 9.99 9.31 8.86
C LEU A 421 10.87 8.40 7.97
N ALA A 422 10.86 7.09 8.21
CA ALA A 422 11.58 6.11 7.39
C ALA A 422 11.03 6.04 5.96
N SER A 423 9.70 6.09 5.82
CA SER A 423 9.00 6.22 4.54
C SER A 423 9.34 7.55 3.86
N MET A 424 9.32 8.67 4.59
CA MET A 424 9.72 10.00 4.08
C MET A 424 11.15 10.00 3.56
N ARG A 425 12.07 9.31 4.25
CA ARG A 425 13.47 9.17 3.83
C ARG A 425 13.58 8.44 2.50
N GLN A 426 12.97 7.26 2.36
CA GLN A 426 12.96 6.54 1.08
C GLN A 426 12.29 7.37 -0.01
N ARG A 427 11.23 8.12 0.31
CA ARG A 427 10.58 9.03 -0.61
C ARG A 427 11.51 10.15 -1.08
N LEU A 428 12.33 10.76 -0.22
CA LEU A 428 13.30 11.80 -0.62
C LEU A 428 14.46 11.25 -1.46
N LEU A 429 14.85 9.98 -1.25
CA LEU A 429 15.79 9.29 -2.14
C LEU A 429 15.19 8.98 -3.53
N ALA A 430 13.87 8.87 -3.65
CA ALA A 430 13.15 8.47 -4.87
C ALA A 430 12.50 9.64 -5.64
N ASP A 431 11.83 10.58 -4.98
CA ASP A 431 11.26 11.80 -5.59
C ASP A 431 12.30 12.94 -5.73
N GLY A 432 13.44 12.86 -5.03
CA GLY A 432 14.43 13.94 -4.90
C GLY A 432 14.07 14.94 -3.80
N GLY A 433 14.92 15.96 -3.61
CA GLY A 433 14.80 16.99 -2.57
C GLY A 433 13.65 17.99 -2.74
N ASN A 434 12.40 17.52 -2.83
CA ASN A 434 11.21 18.37 -2.90
C ASN A 434 11.04 19.17 -1.58
N PRO A 435 11.02 20.52 -1.61
CA PRO A 435 10.99 21.33 -0.38
C PRO A 435 9.84 21.02 0.58
N LYS A 436 8.65 20.68 0.07
CA LYS A 436 7.50 20.30 0.92
C LYS A 436 7.71 18.97 1.65
N VAL A 437 8.49 18.07 1.06
CA VAL A 437 8.82 16.75 1.64
C VAL A 437 9.97 16.88 2.64
N VAL A 438 10.97 17.72 2.37
CA VAL A 438 12.05 18.07 3.31
C VAL A 438 11.49 18.80 4.55
N GLN A 439 10.57 19.75 4.38
CA GLN A 439 9.90 20.41 5.51
C GLN A 439 9.09 19.41 6.36
N LEU A 440 8.52 18.37 5.75
CA LEU A 440 7.80 17.30 6.46
C LEU A 440 8.75 16.32 7.17
N GLU A 441 9.92 16.01 6.60
CA GLU A 441 11.02 15.28 7.24
C GLU A 441 11.47 16.03 8.52
N ALA A 442 11.77 17.33 8.41
CA ALA A 442 12.12 18.18 9.55
C ALA A 442 11.00 18.25 10.62
N THR A 443 9.73 18.36 10.19
CA THR A 443 8.57 18.35 11.09
C THR A 443 8.43 17.02 11.84
N LEU A 444 8.76 15.89 11.20
CA LEU A 444 8.77 14.58 11.85
C LEU A 444 9.94 14.44 12.83
N LEU A 445 11.13 14.91 12.48
CA LEU A 445 12.29 14.93 13.39
C LEU A 445 12.01 15.74 14.67
N ALA A 446 11.41 16.93 14.54
CA ALA A 446 10.99 17.75 15.67
C ALA A 446 9.95 17.03 16.57
N LYS A 447 9.00 16.29 15.96
CA LYS A 447 8.02 15.49 16.70
C LYS A 447 8.65 14.28 17.39
N LEU A 448 9.63 13.61 16.78
CA LEU A 448 10.36 12.52 17.44
C LEU A 448 11.17 13.03 18.63
N ARG A 449 11.82 14.19 18.52
CA ARG A 449 12.47 14.86 19.66
C ARG A 449 11.47 15.14 20.79
N SER A 450 10.36 15.83 20.49
CA SER A 450 9.31 16.14 21.47
C SER A 450 8.68 14.89 22.10
N ASN A 451 8.49 13.81 21.32
CA ASN A 451 8.05 12.52 21.84
C ASN A 451 9.11 11.86 22.74
N ARG A 452 10.40 11.98 22.44
CA ARG A 452 11.48 11.46 23.28
C ARG A 452 11.58 12.24 24.59
N GLU A 453 11.46 13.57 24.55
CA GLU A 453 11.35 14.42 25.74
C GLU A 453 10.13 14.03 26.58
N SER A 454 8.98 13.80 25.94
CA SER A 454 7.76 13.32 26.60
C SER A 454 7.89 11.88 27.14
N LEU A 455 8.69 11.01 26.50
CA LEU A 455 8.95 9.64 26.97
C LEU A 455 9.97 9.61 28.11
N LEU A 456 10.94 10.52 28.12
CA LEU A 456 11.83 10.77 29.25
C LEU A 456 11.04 11.29 30.46
N ALA A 457 10.17 12.27 30.23
CA ALA A 457 9.23 12.74 31.25
C ALA A 457 8.31 11.60 31.72
N ALA A 458 7.89 10.69 30.83
CA ALA A 458 7.09 9.52 31.21
C ALA A 458 7.89 8.30 31.75
N THR A 459 9.22 8.32 31.73
CA THR A 459 10.09 7.49 32.61
C THR A 459 10.37 8.18 33.94
N ASN A 460 10.12 9.48 34.01
CA ASN A 460 10.03 10.24 35.23
C ASN A 460 8.56 10.35 35.64
N TYR A 461 7.83 9.21 35.67
CA TYR A 461 6.40 9.14 36.03
C TYR A 461 6.04 8.23 37.20
#